data_AF-A0A7Y9HJS0-F1
#
_entry.id   AF-A0A7Y9HJS0-F1
#
_cell.length_a   1.000
_cell.length_b   1.000
_cell.length_c   1.000
_cell.angle_alpha   90.00
_cell.angle_beta   90.00
_cell.angle_gamma   90.00
#
_symmetry.space_group_name_H-M   'P 1'
#
loop_
_entity.id
_entity.type
_entity.pdbx_description
1 polymer ?
#
loop_
_entity_poly.entity_id
_entity_poly.type
_entity_poly.pdbx_seq_one_letter_code
_entity_poly.pdbx_strand_id
1 'polypeptide(L)'
;MHIKARLHALPLPLSAMALLAAFALANLQLQSAGWALFGAGVILWARFDARQLLKADRYGLSPALALLAYPALAGDQAEVGITFGLALHALVVFLIITSRHLSEDIAQGFSQQKEISQRI
;
A
#
# COMPACT_ATOMS: atom_id res chain seq x y z
N MET A 1 -26.46 -1.99 -13.39
CA MET A 1 -25.24 -2.78 -13.14
C MET A 1 -24.04 -1.83 -12.94
N HIS A 2 -23.99 -1.05 -11.84
CA HIS A 2 -23.03 0.07 -11.67
C HIS A 2 -22.27 0.06 -10.32
N ILE A 3 -22.28 -1.07 -9.60
CA ILE A 3 -21.62 -1.18 -8.29
C ILE A 3 -20.10 -1.32 -8.44
N LYS A 4 -19.61 -1.89 -9.56
CA LYS A 4 -18.18 -2.10 -9.81
C LYS A 4 -17.36 -0.81 -9.95
N ALA A 5 -17.96 0.30 -10.41
CA ALA A 5 -17.23 1.55 -10.65
C ALA A 5 -17.03 2.39 -9.38
N ARG A 6 -17.91 2.29 -8.38
CA ARG A 6 -17.81 3.10 -7.14
C ARG A 6 -16.81 2.57 -6.12
N LEU A 7 -16.45 1.29 -6.17
CA LEU A 7 -15.39 0.72 -5.33
C LEU A 7 -13.99 1.27 -5.72
N HIS A 8 -13.79 1.74 -6.96
CA HIS A 8 -12.58 2.47 -7.36
C HIS A 8 -12.53 3.92 -6.86
N ALA A 9 -13.66 4.44 -6.36
CA ALA A 9 -13.78 5.78 -5.78
C ALA A 9 -13.65 5.81 -4.26
N LEU A 10 -13.36 4.68 -3.60
CA LEU A 10 -12.91 4.75 -2.22
C LEU A 10 -11.52 5.41 -2.19
N PRO A 11 -11.32 6.42 -1.31
CA PRO A 11 -10.04 7.14 -1.23
C PRO A 11 -8.88 6.23 -0.84
N LEU A 12 -9.17 5.09 -0.19
CA LEU A 12 -8.20 4.13 0.31
C LEU A 12 -8.65 2.67 0.02
N PRO A 13 -7.72 1.74 -0.31
CA PRO A 13 -8.03 0.31 -0.39
C PRO A 13 -8.61 -0.21 0.93
N LEU A 14 -9.52 -1.19 0.86
CA LEU A 14 -10.13 -1.80 2.06
C LEU A 14 -9.07 -2.42 2.99
N SER A 15 -8.00 -3.00 2.42
CA SER A 15 -6.90 -3.54 3.21
C SER A 15 -6.17 -2.44 3.98
N ALA A 16 -5.90 -1.30 3.34
CA ALA A 16 -5.27 -0.15 3.96
C ALA A 16 -6.14 0.43 5.08
N MET A 17 -7.46 0.54 4.88
CA MET A 17 -8.37 0.98 5.93
C MET A 17 -8.35 0.05 7.15
N ALA A 18 -8.36 -1.27 6.92
CA ALA A 18 -8.30 -2.26 8.00
C ALA A 18 -6.97 -2.19 8.76
N LEU A 19 -5.83 -2.07 8.06
CA LEU A 19 -4.51 -1.95 8.67
C LEU A 19 -4.32 -0.62 9.42
N LEU A 20 -4.86 0.49 8.89
CA LEU A 20 -4.86 1.77 9.59
C LEU A 20 -5.70 1.72 10.86
N ALA A 21 -6.87 1.10 10.81
CA ALA A 21 -7.71 0.89 11.98
C ALA A 21 -7.01 -0.01 13.00
N ALA A 22 -6.30 -1.06 12.56
CA ALA A 22 -5.51 -1.91 13.43
C ALA A 22 -4.41 -1.12 14.16
N PHE A 23 -3.69 -0.25 13.45
CA PHE A 23 -2.70 0.65 14.04
C PHE A 23 -3.34 1.62 15.05
N ALA A 24 -4.48 2.23 14.72
CA ALA A 24 -5.18 3.12 15.64
C ALA A 24 -5.62 2.38 16.91
N LEU A 25 -6.18 1.17 16.78
CA LEU A 25 -6.60 0.35 17.91
C LEU A 25 -5.42 -0.10 18.79
N ALA A 26 -4.25 -0.35 18.19
CA ALA A 26 -3.03 -0.64 18.93
C ALA A 26 -2.67 0.52 19.88
N ASN A 27 -2.71 1.76 19.36
CA ASN A 27 -2.44 2.97 20.14
C ASN A 27 -3.50 3.25 21.21
N LEU A 28 -4.74 2.77 21.02
CA LEU A 28 -5.82 2.84 22.00
C LEU A 28 -5.81 1.67 23.00
N GLN A 29 -4.78 0.83 23.00
CA GLN A 29 -4.65 -0.35 23.87
C GLN A 29 -5.81 -1.37 23.70
N LEU A 30 -6.36 -1.47 22.48
CA LEU A 30 -7.38 -2.45 22.11
C LEU A 30 -6.77 -3.55 21.25
N GLN A 31 -5.81 -4.29 21.81
CA GLN A 31 -4.94 -5.22 21.06
C GLN A 31 -5.73 -6.32 20.36
N SER A 32 -6.71 -6.96 21.02
CA SER A 32 -7.48 -8.07 20.42
C SER A 32 -8.25 -7.64 19.18
N ALA A 33 -8.89 -6.46 19.23
CA ALA A 33 -9.60 -5.89 18.09
C ALA A 33 -8.61 -5.44 17.01
N GLY A 34 -7.47 -4.88 17.42
CA GLY A 34 -6.38 -4.52 16.53
C GLY A 34 -5.83 -5.71 15.75
N TRP A 35 -5.56 -6.84 16.41
CA TRP A 35 -5.10 -8.08 15.78
C TRP A 35 -6.12 -8.66 14.81
N ALA A 36 -7.41 -8.62 15.16
CA ALA A 36 -8.48 -9.07 14.27
C ALA A 36 -8.52 -8.23 12.97
N LEU A 37 -8.42 -6.90 13.09
CA LEU A 37 -8.37 -6.01 11.92
C LEU A 37 -7.05 -6.13 11.14
N PHE A 38 -5.93 -6.35 11.82
CA PHE A 38 -4.64 -6.58 11.18
C PHE A 38 -4.70 -7.84 10.31
N GLY A 39 -5.18 -8.95 10.86
CA GLY A 39 -5.36 -10.20 10.12
C GLY A 39 -6.31 -10.04 8.94
N ALA A 40 -7.46 -9.39 9.13
CA ALA A 40 -8.39 -9.11 8.05
C ALA A 40 -7.76 -8.24 6.95
N GLY A 41 -7.00 -7.21 7.33
CA GLY A 41 -6.29 -6.33 6.42
C GLY A 41 -5.24 -7.07 5.59
N VAL A 42 -4.44 -7.94 6.21
CA VAL A 42 -3.45 -8.78 5.51
C VAL A 42 -4.13 -9.75 4.55
N ILE A 43 -5.22 -10.41 4.95
CA ILE A 43 -5.96 -11.33 4.08
C ILE A 43 -6.55 -10.59 2.87
N LEU A 44 -7.16 -9.42 3.10
CA LEU A 44 -7.71 -8.58 2.04
C LEU A 44 -6.62 -8.10 1.09
N TRP A 45 -5.48 -7.69 1.63
CA TRP A 45 -4.31 -7.26 0.86
C TRP A 45 -3.81 -8.39 -0.04
N ALA A 46 -3.57 -9.58 0.53
CA ALA A 46 -3.10 -10.75 -0.20
C ALA A 46 -4.08 -11.20 -1.29
N ARG A 47 -5.39 -11.08 -1.06
CA ARG A 47 -6.43 -11.57 -1.98
C ARG A 47 -6.79 -10.59 -3.09
N PHE A 48 -6.87 -9.29 -2.79
CA PHE A 48 -7.46 -8.29 -3.69
C PHE A 48 -6.45 -7.28 -4.22
N ASP A 49 -5.47 -6.89 -3.42
CA ASP A 49 -4.54 -5.82 -3.78
C ASP A 49 -3.24 -6.36 -4.39
N ALA A 50 -2.80 -7.59 -4.04
CA ALA A 50 -1.64 -8.23 -4.67
C ALA A 50 -1.79 -8.36 -6.20
N ARG A 51 -3.02 -8.45 -6.71
CA ARG A 51 -3.30 -8.46 -8.17
C ARG A 51 -3.26 -7.06 -8.80
N GLN A 52 -3.33 -6.01 -7.98
CA GLN A 52 -3.33 -4.61 -8.41
C GLN A 52 -1.94 -3.98 -8.39
N LEU A 53 -0.91 -4.67 -7.87
CA LEU A 53 0.52 -4.30 -7.96
C LEU A 53 0.93 -3.79 -9.34
N LEU A 54 0.37 -4.39 -10.39
CA LEU A 54 0.71 -4.07 -11.78
C LEU A 54 -0.10 -2.89 -12.32
N LYS A 55 -1.22 -2.51 -11.70
CA LYS A 55 -2.21 -1.60 -12.28
C LYS A 55 -2.43 -0.30 -11.54
N ALA A 56 -2.06 -0.19 -10.26
CA ALA A 56 -2.39 0.98 -9.46
C ALA A 56 -1.29 1.38 -8.47
N ASP A 57 -0.95 2.66 -8.46
CA ASP A 57 0.00 3.29 -7.51
C ASP A 57 -0.42 3.13 -6.03
N ARG A 58 -1.68 2.77 -5.80
CA ARG A 58 -2.28 2.61 -4.47
C ARG A 58 -1.78 1.37 -3.72
N TYR A 59 -1.01 0.49 -4.36
CA TYR A 59 -0.50 -0.73 -3.72
C TYR A 59 0.53 -0.45 -2.61
N GLY A 60 1.26 0.66 -2.68
CA GLY A 60 2.33 0.98 -1.73
C GLY A 60 1.88 1.21 -0.29
N LEU A 61 0.62 1.56 -0.09
CA LEU A 61 0.12 1.99 1.21
C LEU A 61 -0.09 0.82 2.19
N SER A 62 -0.61 -0.30 1.73
CA SER A 62 -0.87 -1.47 2.58
C SER A 62 0.39 -2.06 3.23
N PRO A 63 1.50 -2.31 2.51
CA PRO A 63 2.73 -2.79 3.14
C PRO A 63 3.32 -1.80 4.15
N ALA A 64 3.25 -0.48 3.86
CA ALA A 64 3.70 0.54 4.81
C ALA A 64 2.85 0.53 6.09
N LEU A 65 1.52 0.46 5.97
CA LEU A 65 0.62 0.39 7.12
C LEU A 65 0.78 -0.92 7.90
N ALA A 66 1.03 -2.04 7.23
CA ALA A 66 1.31 -3.31 7.91
C ALA A 66 2.60 -3.24 8.74
N LEU A 67 3.66 -2.62 8.19
CA LEU A 67 4.92 -2.38 8.90
C LEU A 67 4.74 -1.50 10.13
N LEU A 68 3.85 -0.51 10.09
CA LEU A 68 3.56 0.35 11.24
C LEU A 68 2.65 -0.34 12.27
N ALA A 69 1.62 -1.05 11.81
CA ALA A 69 0.62 -1.69 12.66
C ALA A 69 1.19 -2.86 13.46
N TYR A 70 2.04 -3.69 12.85
CA TYR A 70 2.59 -4.89 13.50
C TYR A 70 3.37 -4.59 14.80
N PRO A 71 4.42 -3.75 14.81
CA PRO A 71 5.16 -3.47 16.04
C PRO A 71 4.32 -2.71 17.06
N ALA A 72 3.36 -1.87 16.62
CA ALA A 72 2.43 -1.22 17.54
C ALA A 72 1.52 -2.22 18.26
N LEU A 73 1.08 -3.29 17.57
CA LEU A 73 0.25 -4.35 18.15
C LEU A 73 1.05 -5.34 18.99
N ALA A 74 2.26 -5.68 18.54
CA ALA A 74 3.11 -6.67 19.20
C ALA A 74 3.88 -6.09 20.40
N GLY A 75 4.14 -4.79 20.42
CA GLY A 75 4.87 -4.11 21.49
C GLY A 75 6.25 -4.76 21.72
N ASP A 76 6.56 -5.05 22.98
CA ASP A 76 7.83 -5.69 23.38
C ASP A 76 7.98 -7.13 22.85
N GLN A 77 6.90 -7.73 22.34
CA GLN A 77 6.91 -9.06 21.72
C GLN A 77 7.03 -9.01 20.19
N ALA A 78 7.35 -7.84 19.61
CA ALA A 78 7.55 -7.72 18.18
C ALA A 78 8.73 -8.56 17.69
N GLU A 79 8.43 -9.59 16.90
CA GLU A 79 9.44 -10.46 16.31
C GLU A 79 10.25 -9.69 15.27
N VAL A 80 11.58 -9.71 15.43
CA VAL A 80 12.52 -9.02 14.54
C VAL A 80 12.38 -9.55 13.12
N GLY A 81 12.22 -10.87 12.95
CA GLY A 81 12.05 -11.50 11.64
C GLY A 81 10.80 -11.01 10.89
N ILE A 82 9.68 -10.85 11.60
CA ILE A 82 8.42 -10.38 11.01
C ILE A 82 8.54 -8.90 10.64
N THR A 83 9.07 -8.08 11.54
CA THR A 83 9.28 -6.64 11.31
C THR A 83 10.22 -6.41 10.14
N PHE A 84 11.33 -7.15 10.07
CA PHE A 84 12.28 -7.08 8.96
C PHE A 84 11.65 -7.51 7.64
N GLY A 85 10.88 -8.60 7.62
CA GLY A 85 10.18 -9.06 6.43
C GLY A 85 9.18 -8.02 5.90
N LEU A 86 8.40 -7.40 6.79
CA LEU A 86 7.49 -6.30 6.45
C LEU A 86 8.23 -5.08 5.92
N ALA A 87 9.37 -4.72 6.54
CA ALA A 87 10.19 -3.58 6.12
C ALA A 87 10.79 -3.79 4.73
N LEU A 88 11.35 -4.97 4.49
CA LEU A 88 11.89 -5.35 3.19
C LEU A 88 10.80 -5.33 2.12
N HIS A 89 9.61 -5.87 2.42
CA HIS A 89 8.50 -5.85 1.47
C HIS A 89 8.03 -4.42 1.17
N ALA A 90 7.87 -3.57 2.19
CA ALA A 90 7.52 -2.16 2.00
C ALA A 90 8.56 -1.41 1.15
N LEU A 91 9.85 -1.67 1.39
CA LEU A 91 10.94 -1.08 0.61
C LEU A 91 10.91 -1.53 -0.86
N VAL A 92 10.77 -2.83 -1.13
CA VAL A 92 10.69 -3.36 -2.49
C VAL A 92 9.52 -2.73 -3.24
N VAL A 93 8.37 -2.63 -2.60
CA VAL A 93 7.17 -2.01 -3.19
C VAL A 93 7.39 -0.52 -3.45
N PHE A 94 7.98 0.20 -2.51
CA PHE A 94 8.33 1.61 -2.68
C PHE A 94 9.23 1.82 -3.90
N LEU A 95 10.30 1.02 -4.03
CA LEU A 95 11.21 1.08 -5.17
C LEU A 95 10.52 0.79 -6.51
N ILE A 96 9.62 -0.19 -6.54
CA ILE A 96 8.81 -0.49 -7.74
C ILE A 96 7.95 0.71 -8.13
N ILE A 97 7.27 1.34 -7.18
CA ILE A 97 6.40 2.49 -7.45
C ILE A 97 7.23 3.69 -7.90
N THR A 98 8.32 4.02 -7.20
CA THR A 98 9.20 5.14 -7.56
C THR A 98 9.83 4.94 -8.94
N SER A 99 10.30 3.73 -9.26
CA SER A 99 10.87 3.45 -10.60
C SER A 99 9.85 3.60 -11.72
N ARG A 100 8.59 3.24 -11.49
CA ARG A 100 7.50 3.44 -12.46
C ARG A 100 7.19 4.91 -12.70
N HIS A 101 7.03 5.69 -11.64
CA HIS A 101 6.79 7.14 -11.77
C HIS A 101 7.93 7.84 -12.50
N LEU A 102 9.18 7.52 -12.14
CA LEU A 102 10.36 8.03 -12.86
C LEU A 102 10.32 7.67 -14.36
N SER A 103 9.93 6.44 -14.70
CA SER A 103 9.86 6.01 -16.10
C SER A 103 8.72 6.67 -16.89
N GLU A 104 7.57 6.91 -16.25
CA GLU A 104 6.43 7.61 -16.86
C GLU A 104 6.75 9.10 -17.08
N ASP A 105 7.37 9.76 -16.11
CA ASP A 105 7.81 11.16 -16.22
C ASP A 105 8.83 11.35 -17.35
N ILE A 106 9.79 10.43 -17.48
CA ILE A 106 10.77 10.44 -18.56
C ILE A 106 10.08 10.27 -19.92
N ALA A 107 9.13 9.32 -20.04
CA ALA A 107 8.40 9.08 -21.28
C ALA A 107 7.54 10.29 -21.70
N GLN A 108 6.91 10.96 -20.74
CA GLN A 108 6.14 12.18 -21.00
C GLN A 108 7.05 13.34 -21.43
N GLY A 109 8.20 13.54 -20.78
CA GLY A 109 9.18 14.55 -21.16
C GLY A 109 9.69 14.40 -22.60
N PHE A 110 9.99 13.17 -23.04
CA PHE A 110 10.39 12.89 -24.42
C PHE A 110 9.25 13.07 -25.43
N SER A 111 8.01 12.72 -25.07
CA SER A 111 6.83 12.96 -25.92
C SER A 111 6.60 14.45 -26.15
N GLN A 112 6.68 15.25 -25.09
CA GLN A 112 6.49 16.70 -25.17
C GLN A 112 7.60 17.37 -25.99
N GLN A 113 8.85 16.96 -25.79
CA GLN A 113 9.98 17.47 -26.57
C GLN A 113 9.87 17.12 -28.07
N LYS A 114 9.33 15.94 -28.40
CA LYS A 114 9.08 15.52 -29.78
C LYS A 114 7.95 16.32 -30.44
N GLU A 115 6.86 16.61 -29.72
CA GLU A 115 5.77 17.47 -30.24
C GLU A 115 6.23 18.91 -30.48
N ILE A 116 7.08 19.46 -29.60
CA ILE A 116 7.63 20.81 -29.76
C ILE A 116 8.56 20.87 -30.98
N SER A 117 9.42 19.85 -31.17
CA SER A 117 10.33 19.78 -32.32
C SER A 117 9.61 19.57 -33.67
N GLN A 118 8.36 19.10 -33.68
CA GLN A 118 7.56 18.99 -34.91
C GLN A 118 6.79 20.27 -35.25
N ARG A 119 6.71 21.24 -34.32
CA ARG A 119 6.03 22.53 -34.53
C ARG A 119 6.95 23.67 -34.94
N ILE A 120 8.28 23.49 -34.88
CA ILE A 120 9.30 24.44 -35.34
C ILE A 120 9.74 24.03 -36.74
#